data_AF-A0A3A8JA87-F1
#
_entry.id   AF-A0A3A8JA87-F1
#
_cell.length_a   1.000
_cell.length_b   1.000
_cell.length_c   1.000
_cell.angle_alpha   90.00
_cell.angle_beta   90.00
_cell.angle_gamma   90.00
#
_symmetry.space_group_name_H-M   'P 1'
#
loop_
_entity.id
_entity.type
_entity.pdbx_description
1 polymer ?
#
loop_
_entity_poly.entity_id
_entity_poly.type
_entity_poly.pdbx_seq_one_letter_code
_entity_poly.pdbx_strand_id
1 'polypeptide(L)'
;MVALLATLALWPLFKYHVGPDNELRLRFPVGSGPLSGSVTFQREGHAPQGWDLPDPHLWQYAGDGVPEGQQEIHVALPRRAVSADVTLRAPPGSRVLQVSWVSKRVPVGFLRQAPPLAFEQEAVDADTVRLHVPDLRPGFWALDAADALFVGGAWLLLWLLLEARWGEGRAAAFARRRAGWARYALPLALAWGSWWMAFFPGLVSFDPLSQWQQLKTGEFANWHPAFHTWWMGAFGLPFESLGAVSGFQVLFFATAMGKVLEELGHWKVPAWARWGVVLWTGLSPAVATNIIAVWKDAPFTLMCLVSVLLLLRLERTRDVGLGPALRLGLCVACIGLLRHNGVLVALPVLLTGLWRMSDRRARAVLLATGLGGILFVRGPVHALAKVAPTPSTLTQVLTLHRLAAMVNSPYLSPDDAKTLSELMPLEQWRSRYLCFAAGPLIFSASPLTAERLAGSYTHLTLPTNS
;
A
#
# COMPACT_ATOMS: atom_id res chain seq x y z
N MET A 1 -0.66 21.39 27.01
CA MET A 1 -1.32 22.51 26.29
C MET A 1 -0.37 23.22 25.33
N VAL A 2 0.78 23.74 25.79
CA VAL A 2 1.78 24.43 24.92
C VAL A 2 2.23 23.55 23.74
N ALA A 3 2.53 22.28 23.95
CA ALA A 3 2.89 21.36 22.87
C ALA A 3 1.75 21.12 21.86
N LEU A 4 0.47 21.17 22.29
CA LEU A 4 -0.68 21.04 21.38
C LEU A 4 -0.75 22.25 20.48
N LEU A 5 -0.64 23.44 21.08
CA LEU A 5 -0.66 24.71 20.37
C LEU A 5 0.52 24.81 19.41
N ALA A 6 1.72 24.36 19.82
CA ALA A 6 2.89 24.30 18.95
C ALA A 6 2.69 23.33 17.77
N THR A 7 2.18 22.11 18.00
CA THR A 7 1.90 21.16 16.91
C THR A 7 0.82 21.69 15.97
N LEU A 8 -0.25 22.27 16.51
CA LEU A 8 -1.32 22.90 15.71
C LEU A 8 -0.83 24.12 14.92
N ALA A 9 0.12 24.89 15.45
CA ALA A 9 0.71 26.04 14.77
C ALA A 9 1.76 25.64 13.71
N LEU A 10 2.55 24.60 13.97
CA LEU A 10 3.62 24.13 13.09
C LEU A 10 3.10 23.19 11.99
N TRP A 11 1.98 22.49 12.20
CA TRP A 11 1.45 21.53 11.23
C TRP A 11 1.04 22.17 9.88
N PRO A 12 0.35 23.33 9.86
CA PRO A 12 0.09 24.07 8.62
C PRO A 12 1.39 24.44 7.90
N LEU A 13 2.44 24.85 8.63
CA LEU A 13 3.75 25.16 8.05
C LEU A 13 4.41 23.90 7.47
N PHE A 14 4.41 22.78 8.19
CA PHE A 14 4.95 21.51 7.69
C PHE A 14 4.26 21.06 6.41
N LYS A 15 2.93 21.06 6.37
CA LYS A 15 2.13 20.79 5.16
C LYS A 15 2.45 21.72 4.00
N TYR A 16 2.70 22.99 4.32
CA TYR A 16 3.01 24.05 3.37
C TYR A 16 4.44 23.94 2.79
N HIS A 17 5.30 23.10 3.39
CA HIS A 17 6.68 22.85 2.95
C HIS A 17 6.91 21.44 2.36
N VAL A 18 6.18 20.42 2.83
CA VAL A 18 6.51 19.00 2.58
C VAL A 18 5.36 18.23 1.89
N GLY A 19 4.19 18.85 1.68
CA GLY A 19 3.06 18.22 1.00
C GLY A 19 3.29 18.04 -0.51
N PRO A 20 2.64 17.05 -1.16
CA PRO A 20 2.73 16.85 -2.61
C PRO A 20 2.16 18.04 -3.37
N ASP A 21 2.64 18.28 -4.59
CA ASP A 21 2.14 19.33 -5.47
C ASP A 21 0.62 19.25 -5.68
N ASN A 22 0.00 20.40 -5.86
CA ASN A 22 -1.39 20.49 -6.26
C ASN A 22 -1.49 20.33 -7.78
N GLU A 23 -2.68 19.99 -8.27
CA GLU A 23 -2.94 19.86 -9.70
C GLU A 23 -3.86 20.98 -10.16
N LEU A 24 -3.39 21.75 -11.14
CA LEU A 24 -4.24 22.58 -11.96
C LEU A 24 -4.80 21.71 -13.08
N ARG A 25 -6.11 21.49 -13.06
CA ARG A 25 -6.79 20.63 -14.03
C ARG A 25 -7.54 21.47 -15.05
N LEU A 26 -7.24 21.25 -16.31
CA LEU A 26 -7.79 21.98 -17.45
C LEU A 26 -8.66 21.02 -18.27
N ARG A 27 -9.95 21.31 -18.40
CA ARG A 27 -10.91 20.51 -19.17
C ARG A 27 -11.21 21.15 -20.52
N PHE A 28 -11.25 20.33 -21.57
CA PHE A 28 -11.50 20.77 -22.94
C PHE A 28 -12.13 19.63 -23.75
N PRO A 29 -12.72 19.90 -24.92
CA PRO A 29 -13.28 18.87 -25.79
C PRO A 29 -12.21 17.87 -26.24
N VAL A 30 -12.60 16.60 -26.47
CA VAL A 30 -11.71 15.60 -27.08
C VAL A 30 -11.35 16.06 -28.50
N GLY A 31 -10.06 16.14 -28.78
CA GLY A 31 -9.51 16.53 -30.08
C GLY A 31 -8.27 15.72 -30.43
N SER A 32 -8.01 15.54 -31.72
CA SER A 32 -6.86 14.79 -32.23
C SER A 32 -5.62 15.69 -32.31
N GLY A 33 -4.74 15.62 -31.32
CA GLY A 33 -3.41 16.24 -31.42
C GLY A 33 -2.60 16.17 -30.12
N PRO A 34 -1.25 16.10 -30.22
CA PRO A 34 -0.39 16.26 -29.07
C PRO A 34 -0.58 17.67 -28.52
N LEU A 35 -0.82 17.75 -27.22
CA LEU A 35 -0.81 19.03 -26.53
C LEU A 35 0.65 19.29 -26.18
N SER A 36 1.09 20.52 -26.31
CA SER A 36 2.39 20.94 -25.78
C SER A 36 2.23 22.35 -25.24
N GLY A 37 3.06 22.76 -24.29
CA GLY A 37 2.85 24.06 -23.70
C GLY A 37 3.93 24.47 -22.74
N SER A 38 3.64 25.52 -22.00
CA SER A 38 4.46 25.99 -20.90
C SER A 38 3.54 26.50 -19.80
N VAL A 39 3.96 26.34 -18.56
CA VAL A 39 3.28 26.97 -17.42
C VAL A 39 4.24 27.90 -16.73
N THR A 40 3.78 29.12 -16.46
CA THR A 40 4.42 30.07 -15.56
C THR A 40 3.49 30.24 -14.36
N PHE A 41 4.02 30.27 -13.15
CA PHE A 41 3.23 30.46 -11.94
C PHE A 41 3.97 31.36 -10.97
N GLN A 42 3.20 32.10 -10.19
CA GLN A 42 3.74 32.94 -9.13
C GLN A 42 3.61 32.21 -7.79
N ARG A 43 4.70 32.20 -7.02
CA ARG A 43 4.68 31.76 -5.61
C ARG A 43 4.74 32.98 -4.71
N GLU A 44 4.01 32.92 -3.62
CA GLU A 44 4.07 33.96 -2.59
C GLU A 44 5.53 34.19 -2.14
N GLY A 45 5.99 35.44 -2.24
CA GLY A 45 7.35 35.86 -1.87
C GLY A 45 8.49 35.38 -2.78
N HIS A 46 8.20 34.85 -3.98
CA HIS A 46 9.23 34.43 -4.94
C HIS A 46 8.97 35.04 -6.33
N ALA A 47 10.03 35.15 -7.13
CA ALA A 47 9.90 35.52 -8.55
C ALA A 47 9.06 34.47 -9.32
N PRO A 48 8.39 34.86 -10.41
CA PRO A 48 7.69 33.93 -11.29
C PRO A 48 8.60 32.78 -11.73
N GLN A 49 8.07 31.56 -11.68
CA GLN A 49 8.77 30.35 -12.08
C GLN A 49 7.98 29.70 -13.20
N GLY A 50 8.65 29.06 -14.14
CA GLY A 50 7.97 28.36 -15.21
C GLY A 50 8.81 27.23 -15.77
N TRP A 51 8.11 26.29 -16.42
CA TRP A 51 8.71 25.20 -17.15
C TRP A 51 7.86 24.83 -18.35
N ASP A 52 8.50 24.20 -19.31
CA ASP A 52 7.83 23.62 -20.46
C ASP A 52 7.03 22.38 -20.03
N LEU A 53 5.90 22.15 -20.69
CA LEU A 53 5.04 20.99 -20.56
C LEU A 53 5.28 20.11 -21.79
N PRO A 54 6.19 19.11 -21.71
CA PRO A 54 6.49 18.25 -22.84
C PRO A 54 5.32 17.31 -23.13
N ASP A 55 5.21 16.85 -24.38
CA ASP A 55 4.20 15.91 -24.90
C ASP A 55 3.85 14.75 -23.93
N PRO A 56 4.81 14.04 -23.29
CA PRO A 56 4.51 12.96 -22.34
C PRO A 56 4.02 13.37 -20.94
N HIS A 57 3.98 14.66 -20.59
CA HIS A 57 3.52 15.14 -19.28
C HIS A 57 2.09 15.67 -19.28
N LEU A 58 1.44 15.76 -20.43
CA LEU A 58 0.04 16.11 -20.55
C LEU A 58 -0.77 14.82 -20.57
N TRP A 59 -0.91 14.22 -19.39
CA TRP A 59 -1.76 13.06 -19.19
C TRP A 59 -3.19 13.42 -19.61
N GLN A 60 -3.58 13.05 -20.84
CA GLN A 60 -4.96 13.13 -21.31
C GLN A 60 -5.74 12.04 -20.58
N TYR A 61 -6.48 12.41 -19.54
CA TYR A 61 -7.39 11.48 -18.88
C TYR A 61 -8.73 11.49 -19.61
N ALA A 62 -9.00 10.44 -20.37
CA ALA A 62 -10.33 10.11 -20.88
C ALA A 62 -10.90 8.94 -20.07
N GLY A 63 -12.03 9.13 -19.37
CA GLY A 63 -12.77 8.05 -18.70
C GLY A 63 -12.79 8.04 -17.15
N ASP A 64 -11.94 8.82 -16.46
CA ASP A 64 -11.89 8.85 -14.97
C ASP A 64 -12.70 10.02 -14.38
N GLY A 65 -14.03 9.96 -14.48
CA GLY A 65 -14.93 11.01 -13.96
C GLY A 65 -14.94 12.31 -14.78
N VAL A 66 -14.35 12.27 -15.97
CA VAL A 66 -14.44 13.29 -17.02
C VAL A 66 -15.69 13.01 -17.87
N PRO A 67 -16.57 13.99 -18.12
CA PRO A 67 -17.76 13.79 -18.95
C PRO A 67 -17.44 13.26 -20.36
N GLU A 68 -18.37 12.49 -20.92
CA GLU A 68 -18.22 11.93 -22.27
C GLU A 68 -17.99 13.06 -23.31
N GLY A 69 -17.01 12.89 -24.20
CA GLY A 69 -16.60 13.91 -25.16
C GLY A 69 -15.67 15.01 -24.63
N GLN A 70 -15.24 14.92 -23.36
CA GLN A 70 -14.22 15.81 -22.77
C GLN A 70 -12.95 15.06 -22.39
N GLN A 71 -11.85 15.80 -22.29
CA GLN A 71 -10.55 15.36 -21.78
C GLN A 71 -10.03 16.37 -20.77
N GLU A 72 -9.15 15.91 -19.87
CA GLU A 72 -8.58 16.72 -18.81
C GLU A 72 -7.05 16.61 -18.82
N ILE A 73 -6.36 17.76 -18.76
CA ILE A 73 -4.91 17.86 -18.53
C ILE A 73 -4.68 18.14 -17.05
N HIS A 74 -3.72 17.46 -16.43
CA HIS A 74 -3.26 17.76 -15.07
C HIS A 74 -1.88 18.42 -15.10
N VAL A 75 -1.81 19.68 -14.68
CA VAL A 75 -0.55 20.41 -14.50
C VAL A 75 -0.22 20.42 -13.01
N ALA A 76 0.79 19.63 -12.60
CA ALA A 76 1.28 19.67 -11.24
C ALA A 76 1.94 21.02 -10.97
N LEU A 77 1.52 21.75 -9.95
CA LEU A 77 2.08 23.04 -9.55
C LEU A 77 2.39 23.04 -8.04
N PRO A 78 3.41 23.80 -7.60
CA PRO A 78 3.74 23.86 -6.19
C PRO A 78 2.55 24.36 -5.38
N ARG A 79 2.36 23.84 -4.17
CA ARG A 79 1.24 24.23 -3.29
C ARG A 79 1.12 25.74 -3.02
N ARG A 80 2.22 26.47 -3.16
CA ARG A 80 2.31 27.92 -2.94
C ARG A 80 2.02 28.75 -4.19
N ALA A 81 1.67 28.11 -5.30
CA ALA A 81 1.23 28.82 -6.49
C ALA A 81 -0.04 29.61 -6.12
N VAL A 82 0.02 30.93 -6.30
CA VAL A 82 -1.09 31.85 -6.05
C VAL A 82 -1.78 32.27 -7.34
N SER A 83 -1.08 32.18 -8.46
CA SER A 83 -1.60 32.39 -9.82
C SER A 83 -0.81 31.51 -10.79
N ALA A 84 -1.41 31.21 -11.93
CA ALA A 84 -0.74 30.49 -13.00
C ALA A 84 -1.19 30.96 -14.38
N ASP A 85 -0.21 31.14 -15.26
CA ASP A 85 -0.34 31.38 -16.68
C ASP A 85 0.04 30.11 -17.44
N VAL A 86 -0.93 29.50 -18.11
CA VAL A 86 -0.71 28.28 -18.91
C VAL A 86 -0.83 28.65 -20.38
N THR A 87 0.21 28.38 -21.16
CA THR A 87 0.16 28.49 -22.62
C THR A 87 0.13 27.09 -23.20
N LEU A 88 -0.93 26.77 -23.96
CA LEU A 88 -1.12 25.48 -24.61
C LEU A 88 -1.16 25.65 -26.12
N ARG A 89 -0.43 24.80 -26.83
CA ARG A 89 -0.64 24.53 -28.25
C ARG A 89 -1.70 23.44 -28.37
N ALA A 90 -2.83 23.79 -28.95
CA ALA A 90 -3.99 22.92 -29.07
C ALA A 90 -4.59 23.03 -30.49
N PRO A 91 -5.30 21.99 -30.98
CA PRO A 91 -5.94 22.03 -32.29
C PRO A 91 -6.89 23.25 -32.43
N PRO A 92 -7.06 23.79 -33.65
CA PRO A 92 -7.91 24.96 -33.88
C PRO A 92 -9.33 24.74 -33.34
N GLY A 93 -9.83 25.71 -32.57
CA GLY A 93 -11.16 25.63 -31.95
C GLY A 93 -11.22 24.96 -30.58
N SER A 94 -10.10 24.50 -30.03
CA SER A 94 -10.03 23.95 -28.67
C SER A 94 -10.23 25.08 -27.62
N ARG A 95 -11.36 25.04 -26.91
CA ARG A 95 -11.65 25.98 -25.81
C ARG A 95 -11.57 25.26 -24.46
N VAL A 96 -10.93 25.87 -23.47
CA VAL A 96 -10.95 25.36 -22.11
C VAL A 96 -12.34 25.64 -21.53
N LEU A 97 -13.01 24.57 -21.12
CA LEU A 97 -14.38 24.60 -20.60
C LEU A 97 -14.38 24.87 -19.09
N GLN A 98 -13.36 24.36 -18.40
CA GLN A 98 -13.28 24.44 -16.95
C GLN A 98 -11.83 24.36 -16.50
N VAL A 99 -11.48 25.20 -15.53
CA VAL A 99 -10.24 25.11 -14.77
C VAL A 99 -10.60 24.76 -13.33
N SER A 100 -9.89 23.81 -12.73
CA SER A 100 -10.06 23.48 -11.31
C SER A 100 -8.71 23.30 -10.63
N TRP A 101 -8.66 23.62 -9.35
CA TRP A 101 -7.46 23.49 -8.54
C TRP A 101 -7.68 22.43 -7.48
N VAL A 102 -6.97 21.32 -7.62
CA VAL A 102 -7.19 20.11 -6.85
C VAL A 102 -5.96 19.82 -5.99
N SER A 103 -6.15 19.75 -4.68
CA SER A 103 -5.16 19.10 -3.81
C SER A 103 -5.24 17.59 -4.06
N LYS A 104 -4.09 16.94 -4.29
CA LYS A 104 -4.03 15.47 -4.45
C LYS A 104 -4.68 14.69 -3.30
N ARG A 105 -4.78 15.28 -2.09
CA ARG A 105 -5.41 14.65 -0.93
C ARG A 105 -6.89 14.97 -0.82
N VAL A 106 -7.70 13.93 -0.62
CA VAL A 106 -9.17 13.99 -0.50
C VAL A 106 -9.57 14.85 0.71
N PRO A 107 -10.30 15.97 0.52
CA PRO A 107 -10.84 16.72 1.64
C PRO A 107 -11.85 15.88 2.44
N VAL A 108 -12.02 16.18 3.73
CA VAL A 108 -13.12 15.60 4.51
C VAL A 108 -14.45 16.14 3.96
N GLY A 109 -15.15 15.34 3.13
CA GLY A 109 -16.45 15.68 2.55
C GLY A 109 -16.72 15.02 1.19
N PHE A 110 -18.00 15.01 0.77
CA PHE A 110 -18.50 14.36 -0.46
C PHE A 110 -18.11 15.07 -1.78
N LEU A 111 -17.35 16.15 -1.74
CA LEU A 111 -16.95 16.90 -2.93
C LEU A 111 -15.73 16.23 -3.58
N ARG A 112 -15.98 15.21 -4.41
CA ARG A 112 -14.96 14.62 -5.31
C ARG A 112 -14.47 15.59 -6.39
N GLN A 113 -15.19 16.69 -6.62
CA GLN A 113 -14.85 17.69 -7.63
C GLN A 113 -14.53 19.02 -6.93
N ALA A 114 -13.35 19.57 -7.21
CA ALA A 114 -13.04 20.93 -6.81
C ALA A 114 -13.95 21.90 -7.58
N PRO A 115 -14.41 22.99 -6.95
CA PRO A 115 -15.21 23.99 -7.64
C PRO A 115 -14.42 24.58 -8.82
N PRO A 116 -15.09 24.96 -9.91
CA PRO A 116 -14.45 25.65 -11.02
C PRO A 116 -13.82 26.95 -10.52
N LEU A 117 -12.61 27.25 -11.00
CA LEU A 117 -11.95 28.53 -10.80
C LEU A 117 -12.34 29.51 -11.90
N ALA A 118 -12.29 30.79 -11.56
CA ALA A 118 -12.28 31.84 -12.57
C ALA A 118 -10.96 31.79 -13.34
N PHE A 119 -11.03 31.94 -14.66
CA PHE A 119 -9.88 32.01 -15.53
C PHE A 119 -10.21 32.90 -16.74
N GLU A 120 -9.19 33.53 -17.29
CA GLU A 120 -9.25 34.26 -18.54
C GLU A 120 -8.56 33.44 -19.63
N GLN A 121 -9.12 33.45 -20.84
CA GLN A 121 -8.57 32.71 -21.97
C GLN A 121 -8.42 33.64 -23.17
N GLU A 122 -7.23 33.70 -23.75
CA GLU A 122 -6.90 34.46 -24.94
C GLU A 122 -6.34 33.54 -26.03
N ALA A 123 -6.81 33.70 -27.27
CA ALA A 123 -6.21 33.04 -28.42
C ALA A 123 -5.03 33.89 -28.88
N VAL A 124 -3.82 33.33 -28.79
CA VAL A 124 -2.59 34.01 -29.25
C VAL A 124 -2.45 33.86 -30.75
N ASP A 125 -2.65 32.63 -31.26
CA ASP A 125 -2.60 32.25 -32.67
C ASP A 125 -3.68 31.17 -32.95
N ALA A 126 -3.82 30.72 -34.21
CA ALA A 126 -4.80 29.70 -34.62
C ALA A 126 -4.74 28.39 -33.79
N ASP A 127 -3.54 28.04 -33.31
CA ASP A 127 -3.26 26.80 -32.59
C ASP A 127 -2.71 27.04 -31.16
N THR A 128 -2.74 28.27 -30.65
CA THR A 128 -2.17 28.61 -29.33
C THR A 128 -3.15 29.37 -28.46
N VAL A 129 -3.38 28.83 -27.26
CA VAL A 129 -4.28 29.39 -26.24
C VAL A 129 -3.46 29.73 -24.99
N ARG A 130 -3.64 30.95 -24.49
CA ARG A 130 -3.14 31.38 -23.18
C ARG A 130 -4.27 31.43 -22.17
N LEU A 131 -4.01 30.90 -20.99
CA LEU A 131 -4.95 30.83 -19.87
C LEU A 131 -4.31 31.54 -18.68
N HIS A 132 -4.98 32.58 -18.18
CA HIS A 132 -4.60 33.24 -16.93
C HIS A 132 -5.53 32.79 -15.81
N VAL A 133 -4.97 32.23 -14.75
CA VAL A 133 -5.68 31.83 -13.54
C VAL A 133 -5.23 32.77 -12.42
N PRO A 134 -6.04 33.81 -12.10
CA PRO A 134 -5.60 34.90 -11.22
C PRO A 134 -5.49 34.48 -9.75
N ASP A 135 -6.37 33.59 -9.29
CA ASP A 135 -6.48 33.19 -7.89
C ASP A 135 -6.49 31.66 -7.72
N LEU A 136 -5.32 31.08 -7.51
CA LEU A 136 -5.17 29.73 -6.99
C LEU A 136 -5.28 29.82 -5.46
N ARG A 137 -6.43 29.44 -4.90
CA ARG A 137 -6.58 29.33 -3.43
C ARG A 137 -5.75 28.13 -2.96
N PRO A 138 -4.61 28.32 -2.27
CA PRO A 138 -3.85 27.19 -1.75
C PRO A 138 -4.77 26.44 -0.80
N GLY A 139 -4.85 25.11 -0.89
CA GLY A 139 -5.67 24.26 -0.01
C GLY A 139 -5.22 24.23 1.46
N PHE A 140 -4.67 25.34 1.96
CA PHE A 140 -4.09 25.53 3.30
C PHE A 140 -5.05 25.13 4.43
N TRP A 141 -6.36 25.27 4.20
CA TRP A 141 -7.43 24.98 5.18
C TRP A 141 -8.18 23.67 4.94
N ALA A 142 -7.82 22.86 3.94
CA ALA A 142 -8.34 21.52 3.84
C ALA A 142 -7.69 20.67 4.94
N LEU A 143 -8.31 20.66 6.12
CA LEU A 143 -8.08 19.64 7.14
C LEU A 143 -8.52 18.31 6.52
N ASP A 144 -7.56 17.48 6.12
CA ASP A 144 -7.84 16.11 5.78
C ASP A 144 -7.97 15.28 7.08
N ALA A 145 -8.64 14.14 7.02
CA ALA A 145 -8.81 13.29 8.21
C ALA A 145 -7.46 12.80 8.74
N ALA A 146 -6.46 12.66 7.86
CA ALA A 146 -5.12 12.24 8.23
C ALA A 146 -4.41 13.31 9.08
N ASP A 147 -4.72 14.59 8.88
CA ASP A 147 -4.17 15.71 9.64
C ASP A 147 -4.69 15.75 11.07
N ALA A 148 -6.00 15.59 11.24
CA ALA A 148 -6.62 15.55 12.57
C ALA A 148 -6.11 14.32 13.36
N LEU A 149 -6.00 13.17 12.69
CA LEU A 149 -5.46 11.94 13.28
C LEU A 149 -3.97 12.07 13.62
N PHE A 150 -3.16 12.63 12.72
CA PHE A 150 -1.73 12.75 12.93
C PHE A 150 -1.39 13.79 13.98
N VAL A 151 -1.99 14.99 13.92
CA VAL A 151 -1.76 16.05 14.91
C VAL A 151 -2.28 15.62 16.28
N GLY A 152 -3.50 15.09 16.35
CA GLY A 152 -4.10 14.62 17.60
C GLY A 152 -3.33 13.44 18.19
N GLY A 153 -2.97 12.47 17.36
CA GLY A 153 -2.21 11.29 17.76
C GLY A 153 -0.78 11.62 18.19
N ALA A 154 -0.05 12.41 17.41
CA ALA A 154 1.31 12.85 17.73
C ALA A 154 1.33 13.71 19.00
N TRP A 155 0.36 14.61 19.17
CA TRP A 155 0.22 15.37 20.39
C TRP A 155 -0.05 14.47 21.60
N LEU A 156 -1.02 13.56 21.49
CA LEU A 156 -1.36 12.64 22.58
C LEU A 156 -0.14 11.79 22.98
N LEU A 157 0.59 11.28 21.99
CA LEU A 157 1.80 10.49 22.21
C LEU A 157 2.89 11.33 22.88
N LEU A 158 3.18 12.53 22.36
CA LEU A 158 4.16 13.44 22.94
C LEU A 158 3.79 13.81 24.38
N TRP A 159 2.54 14.18 24.61
CA TRP A 159 2.05 14.49 25.96
C TRP A 159 2.21 13.30 26.91
N LEU A 160 1.85 12.08 26.49
CA LEU A 160 2.05 10.87 27.29
C LEU A 160 3.54 10.59 27.58
N LEU A 161 4.44 10.88 26.65
CA LEU A 161 5.89 10.75 26.85
C LEU A 161 6.44 11.81 27.83
N LEU A 162 5.99 13.06 27.70
CA LEU A 162 6.34 14.15 28.62
C LEU A 162 5.83 13.85 30.03
N GLU A 163 4.58 13.40 30.18
CA GLU A 163 4.00 12.94 31.44
C GLU A 163 4.76 11.74 31.99
N ALA A 164 5.13 10.76 31.16
CA ALA A 164 5.91 9.60 31.63
C ALA A 164 7.28 10.02 32.20
N ARG A 165 7.92 11.03 31.61
CA ARG A 165 9.28 11.48 31.98
C ARG A 165 9.30 12.48 33.13
N TRP A 166 8.37 13.43 33.15
CA TRP A 166 8.38 14.57 34.08
C TRP A 166 7.12 14.68 34.95
N GLY A 167 6.07 13.93 34.65
CA GLY A 167 4.83 13.96 35.41
C GLY A 167 4.89 13.10 36.69
N GLU A 168 4.17 13.55 37.72
CA GLU A 168 4.03 12.84 39.00
C GLU A 168 2.61 12.27 39.21
N GLY A 169 1.66 12.64 38.34
CA GLY A 169 0.25 12.28 38.47
C GLY A 169 -0.13 10.87 38.02
N ARG A 170 -1.44 10.56 38.10
CA ARG A 170 -2.00 9.26 37.66
C ARG A 170 -1.73 8.97 36.17
N ALA A 171 -1.73 10.00 35.32
CA ALA A 171 -1.41 9.89 33.90
C ALA A 171 0.06 9.46 33.69
N ALA A 172 1.00 10.06 34.43
CA ALA A 172 2.41 9.68 34.40
C ALA A 172 2.66 8.26 34.89
N ALA A 173 2.02 7.86 36.01
CA ALA A 173 2.09 6.49 36.51
C ALA A 173 1.49 5.49 35.50
N PHE A 174 0.38 5.84 34.86
CA PHE A 174 -0.22 5.04 33.79
C PHE A 174 0.70 4.92 32.58
N ALA A 175 1.28 6.03 32.12
CA ALA A 175 2.18 6.08 30.97
C ALA A 175 3.47 5.27 31.24
N ARG A 176 4.12 5.45 32.40
CA ARG A 176 5.30 4.66 32.81
C ARG A 176 5.00 3.16 32.87
N ARG A 177 3.85 2.77 33.43
CA ARG A 177 3.42 1.35 33.46
C ARG A 177 3.13 0.78 32.07
N ARG A 178 2.68 1.62 31.13
CA ARG A 178 2.26 1.21 29.78
C ARG A 178 3.34 1.41 28.71
N ALA A 179 4.50 1.99 29.03
CA ALA A 179 5.55 2.37 28.08
C ALA A 179 6.87 1.59 28.24
N GLY A 180 6.91 0.49 29.00
CA GLY A 180 8.12 -0.32 29.17
C GLY A 180 8.65 -0.91 27.86
N TRP A 181 7.80 -1.05 26.84
CA TRP A 181 8.16 -1.40 25.46
C TRP A 181 8.80 -0.25 24.67
N ALA A 182 8.54 1.02 25.03
CA ALA A 182 8.96 2.18 24.26
C ALA A 182 10.49 2.34 24.23
N ARG A 183 11.19 1.95 25.32
CA ARG A 183 12.66 1.94 25.37
C ARG A 183 13.31 1.04 24.31
N TYR A 184 12.60 0.00 23.86
CA TYR A 184 13.06 -0.90 22.81
C TYR A 184 12.52 -0.48 21.44
N ALA A 185 11.28 -0.01 21.38
CA ALA A 185 10.66 0.43 20.13
C ALA A 185 11.32 1.70 19.56
N LEU A 186 11.67 2.68 20.40
CA LEU A 186 12.24 3.95 19.94
C LEU A 186 13.55 3.78 19.15
N PRO A 187 14.59 3.07 19.64
CA PRO A 187 15.80 2.89 18.86
C PRO A 187 15.55 2.12 17.55
N LEU A 188 14.61 1.16 17.53
CA LEU A 188 14.22 0.45 16.31
C LEU A 188 13.46 1.35 15.32
N ALA A 189 12.55 2.19 15.81
CA ALA A 189 11.84 3.16 14.99
C ALA A 189 12.81 4.18 14.38
N LEU A 190 13.83 4.60 15.12
CA LEU A 190 14.87 5.48 14.60
C LEU A 190 15.75 4.77 13.55
N ALA A 191 16.19 3.54 13.85
CA ALA A 191 17.02 2.77 12.94
C ALA A 191 16.29 2.45 11.63
N TRP A 192 15.10 1.85 11.69
CA TRP A 192 14.32 1.54 10.49
C TRP A 192 13.71 2.78 9.85
N GLY A 193 13.40 3.81 10.63
CA GLY A 193 12.98 5.11 10.12
C GLY A 193 14.07 5.79 9.29
N SER A 194 15.34 5.67 9.69
CA SER A 194 16.46 6.19 8.89
C SER A 194 16.60 5.47 7.55
N TRP A 195 16.39 4.15 7.53
CA TRP A 195 16.31 3.35 6.30
C TRP A 195 15.12 3.79 5.42
N TRP A 196 13.94 3.95 6.02
CA TRP A 196 12.76 4.44 5.32
C TRP A 196 12.99 5.83 4.70
N MET A 197 13.68 6.74 5.40
CA MET A 197 14.06 8.05 4.86
C MET A 197 15.05 7.92 3.69
N ALA A 198 16.06 7.06 3.83
CA ALA A 198 17.06 6.85 2.78
C ALA A 198 16.48 6.23 1.50
N PHE A 199 15.47 5.37 1.65
CA PHE A 199 14.82 4.67 0.56
C PHE A 199 13.39 5.16 0.31
N PHE A 200 13.05 6.39 0.70
CA PHE A 200 11.69 6.93 0.55
C PHE A 200 11.23 6.82 -0.92
N PRO A 201 10.01 6.30 -1.22
CA PRO A 201 8.88 6.00 -0.33
C PRO A 201 8.85 4.58 0.28
N GLY A 202 10.00 3.95 0.46
CA GLY A 202 10.15 2.54 0.81
C GLY A 202 10.54 1.70 -0.40
N LEU A 203 10.70 0.40 -0.22
CA LEU A 203 11.02 -0.49 -1.35
C LEU A 203 9.73 -0.85 -2.09
N VAL A 204 9.57 -0.25 -3.27
CA VAL A 204 8.41 -0.41 -4.14
C VAL A 204 8.85 -1.18 -5.39
N SER A 205 8.18 -2.29 -5.66
CA SER A 205 8.38 -3.09 -6.88
C SER A 205 7.12 -3.05 -7.75
N PHE A 206 7.03 -3.93 -8.75
CA PHE A 206 5.86 -4.02 -9.62
C PHE A 206 4.58 -4.42 -8.86
N ASP A 207 4.63 -5.41 -7.96
CA ASP A 207 3.44 -5.90 -7.26
C ASP A 207 2.68 -4.78 -6.51
N PRO A 208 3.32 -3.94 -5.66
CA PRO A 208 2.61 -2.87 -4.96
C PRO A 208 2.10 -1.77 -5.90
N LEU A 209 2.78 -1.51 -7.02
CA LEU A 209 2.30 -0.54 -8.01
C LEU A 209 1.02 -1.03 -8.69
N SER A 210 0.97 -2.31 -9.08
CA SER A 210 -0.25 -2.95 -9.58
C SER A 210 -1.38 -2.86 -8.55
N GLN A 211 -1.12 -3.20 -7.29
CA GLN A 211 -2.13 -3.11 -6.23
C GLN A 211 -2.55 -1.65 -5.97
N TRP A 212 -1.65 -0.68 -6.14
CA TRP A 212 -1.97 0.74 -5.99
C TRP A 212 -2.89 1.22 -7.11
N GLN A 213 -2.66 0.76 -8.35
CA GLN A 213 -3.56 1.00 -9.46
C GLN A 213 -4.95 0.39 -9.20
N GLN A 214 -5.04 -0.83 -8.66
CA GLN A 214 -6.33 -1.44 -8.27
C GLN A 214 -7.10 -0.58 -7.24
N LEU A 215 -6.40 0.06 -6.29
CA LEU A 215 -7.03 0.99 -5.36
C LEU A 215 -7.56 2.25 -6.06
N LYS A 216 -6.92 2.68 -7.15
CA LYS A 216 -7.32 3.86 -7.92
C LYS A 216 -8.49 3.60 -8.85
N THR A 217 -8.48 2.47 -9.55
CA THR A 217 -9.56 2.09 -10.47
C THR A 217 -10.74 1.46 -9.75
N GLY A 218 -10.53 0.89 -8.56
CA GLY A 218 -11.55 0.10 -7.85
C GLY A 218 -11.73 -1.30 -8.43
N GLU A 219 -10.89 -1.70 -9.38
CA GLU A 219 -10.90 -3.02 -10.00
C GLU A 219 -9.90 -3.93 -9.28
N PHE A 220 -10.40 -4.90 -8.53
CA PHE A 220 -9.56 -5.76 -7.70
C PHE A 220 -9.33 -7.12 -8.36
N ALA A 221 -8.09 -7.62 -8.29
CA ALA A 221 -7.73 -8.96 -8.72
C ALA A 221 -6.98 -9.71 -7.62
N ASN A 222 -7.30 -11.00 -7.45
CA ASN A 222 -6.77 -11.81 -6.35
C ASN A 222 -5.45 -12.52 -6.66
N TRP A 223 -4.78 -12.17 -7.78
CA TRP A 223 -3.39 -12.61 -8.04
C TRP A 223 -2.56 -12.39 -6.78
N HIS A 224 -2.50 -11.14 -6.33
CA HIS A 224 -2.07 -10.81 -4.99
C HIS A 224 -3.28 -10.82 -4.08
N PRO A 225 -3.15 -11.16 -2.79
CA PRO A 225 -4.29 -11.17 -1.89
C PRO A 225 -4.97 -9.79 -1.89
N ALA A 226 -6.25 -9.74 -2.29
CA ALA A 226 -7.00 -8.47 -2.35
C ALA A 226 -7.06 -7.76 -0.99
N PHE A 227 -7.06 -8.54 0.10
CA PHE A 227 -6.95 -8.00 1.45
C PHE A 227 -5.64 -7.21 1.68
N HIS A 228 -4.52 -7.61 1.07
CA HIS A 228 -3.30 -6.79 1.11
C HIS A 228 -3.47 -5.47 0.35
N THR A 229 -4.17 -5.49 -0.79
CA THR A 229 -4.51 -4.27 -1.54
C THR A 229 -5.28 -3.31 -0.64
N TRP A 230 -6.32 -3.78 0.06
CA TRP A 230 -7.09 -2.94 0.99
C TRP A 230 -6.30 -2.51 2.23
N TRP A 231 -5.43 -3.37 2.77
CA TRP A 231 -4.49 -3.01 3.84
C TRP A 231 -3.61 -1.85 3.41
N MET A 232 -3.01 -1.93 2.22
CA MET A 232 -2.22 -0.86 1.64
C MET A 232 -3.06 0.40 1.45
N GLY A 233 -4.30 0.28 1.01
CA GLY A 233 -5.23 1.40 0.88
C GLY A 233 -5.54 2.10 2.21
N ALA A 234 -5.77 1.33 3.27
CA ALA A 234 -6.08 1.86 4.60
C ALA A 234 -4.98 2.78 5.15
N PHE A 235 -3.71 2.50 4.85
CA PHE A 235 -2.58 3.29 5.31
C PHE A 235 -2.05 4.29 4.27
N GLY A 236 -2.25 3.99 2.98
CA GLY A 236 -1.69 4.78 1.88
C GLY A 236 -2.65 5.83 1.33
N LEU A 237 -3.94 5.51 1.14
CA LEU A 237 -4.92 6.42 0.52
C LEU A 237 -5.13 7.71 1.33
N PRO A 238 -5.20 7.71 2.68
CA PRO A 238 -5.37 8.95 3.43
C PRO A 238 -4.26 9.98 3.20
N PHE A 239 -3.07 9.51 2.78
CA PHE A 239 -1.89 10.35 2.54
C PHE A 239 -1.52 10.46 1.07
N GLU A 240 -2.19 9.69 0.22
CA GLU A 240 -1.90 9.54 -1.21
C GLU A 240 -0.44 9.16 -1.47
N SER A 241 0.07 8.21 -0.68
CA SER A 241 1.48 7.86 -0.68
C SER A 241 1.74 6.42 -0.25
N LEU A 242 2.49 5.68 -1.07
CA LEU A 242 3.10 4.40 -0.67
C LEU A 242 4.13 4.58 0.45
N GLY A 243 4.70 5.78 0.58
CA GLY A 243 5.60 6.17 1.68
C GLY A 243 4.90 6.17 3.03
N ALA A 244 3.60 6.50 3.06
CA ALA A 244 2.82 6.39 4.29
C ALA A 244 2.65 4.91 4.70
N VAL A 245 2.41 4.01 3.75
CA VAL A 245 2.27 2.57 4.01
C VAL A 245 3.52 2.01 4.67
N SER A 246 4.70 2.24 4.06
CA SER A 246 5.98 1.79 4.61
C SER A 246 6.34 2.51 5.92
N GLY A 247 5.97 3.78 6.07
CA GLY A 247 6.13 4.53 7.32
C GLY A 247 5.32 3.93 8.48
N PHE A 248 4.04 3.60 8.26
CA PHE A 248 3.23 2.91 9.27
C PHE A 248 3.76 1.51 9.58
N GLN A 249 4.28 0.77 8.58
CA GLN A 249 4.93 -0.52 8.80
C GLN A 249 6.10 -0.36 9.78
N VAL A 250 7.00 0.61 9.58
CA VAL A 250 8.11 0.90 10.52
C VAL A 250 7.59 1.09 11.94
N LEU A 251 6.58 1.94 12.14
CA LEU A 251 6.02 2.24 13.46
C LEU A 251 5.38 1.02 14.11
N PHE A 252 4.62 0.23 13.35
CA PHE A 252 3.98 -0.97 13.85
C PHE A 252 4.97 -2.06 14.19
N PHE A 253 5.99 -2.28 13.34
CA PHE A 253 7.06 -3.23 13.63
C PHE A 253 7.84 -2.81 14.88
N ALA A 254 8.20 -1.53 15.00
CA ALA A 254 8.95 -1.05 16.16
C ALA A 254 8.14 -1.24 17.45
N THR A 255 6.85 -0.93 17.40
CA THR A 255 5.93 -1.12 18.53
C THR A 255 5.75 -2.59 18.87
N ALA A 256 5.51 -3.45 17.87
CA ALA A 256 5.31 -4.88 18.08
C ALA A 256 6.57 -5.54 18.66
N MET A 257 7.74 -5.24 18.09
CA MET A 257 9.03 -5.74 18.57
C MET A 257 9.31 -5.25 19.99
N GLY A 258 9.10 -3.96 20.26
CA GLY A 258 9.26 -3.42 21.60
C GLY A 258 8.37 -4.11 22.64
N LYS A 259 7.12 -4.42 22.28
CA LYS A 259 6.19 -5.16 23.15
C LYS A 259 6.60 -6.61 23.36
N VAL A 260 7.13 -7.27 22.33
CA VAL A 260 7.71 -8.62 22.46
C VAL A 260 8.90 -8.58 23.43
N LEU A 261 9.81 -7.62 23.29
CA LEU A 261 10.98 -7.50 24.17
C LEU A 261 10.62 -7.12 25.60
N GLU A 262 9.59 -6.30 25.79
CA GLU A 262 9.00 -6.06 27.11
C GLU A 262 8.44 -7.36 27.71
N GLU A 263 7.66 -8.11 26.92
CA GLU A 263 7.08 -9.38 27.35
C GLU A 263 8.15 -10.39 27.74
N LEU A 264 9.20 -10.55 26.94
CA LEU A 264 10.35 -11.40 27.26
C LEU A 264 11.04 -10.98 28.58
N GLY A 265 11.01 -9.69 28.92
CA GLY A 265 11.46 -9.21 30.23
C GLY A 265 10.64 -9.78 31.39
N HIS A 266 9.32 -9.91 31.23
CA HIS A 266 8.45 -10.56 32.22
C HIS A 266 8.71 -12.07 32.32
N TRP A 267 9.24 -12.69 31.26
CA TRP A 267 9.76 -14.05 31.25
C TRP A 267 11.19 -14.18 31.80
N LYS A 268 11.72 -13.14 32.46
CA LYS A 268 13.06 -13.09 33.06
C LYS A 268 14.22 -13.22 32.04
N VAL A 269 13.96 -12.97 30.75
CA VAL A 269 15.04 -12.89 29.75
C VAL A 269 15.96 -11.71 30.08
N PRO A 270 17.27 -11.93 30.22
CA PRO A 270 18.20 -10.90 30.69
C PRO A 270 18.24 -9.70 29.72
N ALA A 271 18.54 -8.52 30.26
CA ALA A 271 18.50 -7.27 29.50
C ALA A 271 19.49 -7.28 28.31
N TRP A 272 20.68 -7.87 28.46
CA TRP A 272 21.68 -7.95 27.41
C TRP A 272 21.16 -8.71 26.18
N ALA A 273 20.41 -9.80 26.37
CA ALA A 273 19.86 -10.58 25.27
C ALA A 273 18.78 -9.79 24.51
N ARG A 274 17.91 -9.09 25.25
CA ARG A 274 16.87 -8.24 24.66
C ARG A 274 17.46 -7.05 23.89
N TRP A 275 18.48 -6.39 24.44
CA TRP A 275 19.20 -5.35 23.72
C TRP A 275 20.04 -5.90 22.56
N GLY A 276 20.54 -7.13 22.66
CA GLY A 276 21.16 -7.85 21.55
C GLY A 276 20.22 -8.02 20.36
N VAL A 277 18.94 -8.35 20.61
CA VAL A 277 17.90 -8.37 19.56
C VAL A 277 17.67 -6.98 18.97
N VAL A 278 17.62 -5.92 19.79
CA VAL A 278 17.49 -4.55 19.30
C VAL A 278 18.65 -4.17 18.38
N LEU A 279 19.89 -4.45 18.80
CA LEU A 279 21.09 -4.17 18.01
C LEU A 279 21.10 -4.98 16.71
N TRP A 280 20.87 -6.29 16.78
CA TRP A 280 20.87 -7.16 15.61
C TRP A 280 19.78 -6.78 14.61
N THR A 281 18.54 -6.59 15.06
CA THR A 281 17.42 -6.23 14.17
C THR A 281 17.49 -4.78 13.68
N GLY A 282 17.96 -3.86 14.50
CA GLY A 282 18.11 -2.45 14.14
C GLY A 282 19.26 -2.20 13.16
N LEU A 283 20.36 -2.95 13.27
CA LEU A 283 21.53 -2.82 12.39
C LEU A 283 21.47 -3.74 11.17
N SER A 284 20.54 -4.70 11.10
CA SER A 284 20.41 -5.63 9.98
C SER A 284 19.76 -4.97 8.76
N PRO A 285 20.47 -4.82 7.63
CA PRO A 285 19.90 -4.33 6.39
C PRO A 285 18.73 -5.20 5.94
N ALA A 286 18.86 -6.53 6.03
CA ALA A 286 17.85 -7.46 5.57
C ALA A 286 16.51 -7.29 6.32
N VAL A 287 16.57 -7.01 7.63
CA VAL A 287 15.36 -6.74 8.44
C VAL A 287 14.78 -5.39 8.04
N ALA A 288 15.61 -4.34 7.95
CA ALA A 288 15.16 -3.01 7.59
C ALA A 288 14.51 -2.98 6.21
N THR A 289 15.14 -3.59 5.19
CA THR A 289 14.62 -3.67 3.82
C THR A 289 13.28 -4.38 3.76
N ASN A 290 13.10 -5.47 4.52
CA ASN A 290 11.81 -6.17 4.56
C ASN A 290 10.71 -5.33 5.22
N ILE A 291 11.04 -4.58 6.28
CA ILE A 291 10.08 -3.72 6.99
C ILE A 291 9.61 -2.55 6.12
N ILE A 292 10.50 -1.94 5.33
CA ILE A 292 10.17 -0.79 4.47
C ILE A 292 9.63 -1.21 3.10
N ALA A 293 9.65 -2.51 2.78
CA ALA A 293 9.10 -3.02 1.54
C ALA A 293 7.57 -3.00 1.59
N VAL A 294 6.95 -2.37 0.60
CA VAL A 294 5.49 -2.27 0.49
C VAL A 294 4.87 -3.59 -0.02
N TRP A 295 5.54 -4.70 0.28
CA TRP A 295 5.12 -6.04 -0.10
C TRP A 295 4.21 -6.64 0.98
N LYS A 296 3.39 -7.59 0.56
CA LYS A 296 2.56 -8.45 1.44
C LYS A 296 3.34 -9.18 2.54
N ASP A 297 4.65 -9.40 2.34
CA ASP A 297 5.57 -9.98 3.32
C ASP A 297 5.65 -9.20 4.62
N ALA A 298 5.71 -7.86 4.54
CA ALA A 298 5.88 -6.99 5.68
C ALA A 298 4.67 -7.07 6.64
N PRO A 299 3.42 -6.77 6.22
CA PRO A 299 2.28 -6.86 7.12
C PRO A 299 2.00 -8.29 7.56
N PHE A 300 2.28 -9.30 6.73
CA PHE A 300 2.19 -10.71 7.15
C PHE A 300 3.14 -11.02 8.31
N THR A 301 4.42 -10.65 8.16
CA THR A 301 5.45 -10.87 9.18
C THR A 301 5.16 -10.09 10.46
N LEU A 302 4.62 -8.87 10.33
CA LEU A 302 4.14 -8.07 11.45
C LEU A 302 3.06 -8.83 12.23
N MET A 303 2.07 -9.41 11.55
CA MET A 303 1.01 -10.19 12.21
C MET A 303 1.55 -11.48 12.83
N CYS A 304 2.55 -12.13 12.23
CA CYS A 304 3.26 -13.24 12.88
C CYS A 304 3.97 -12.80 14.17
N LEU A 305 4.62 -11.65 14.18
CA LEU A 305 5.25 -11.10 15.39
C LEU A 305 4.20 -10.76 16.47
N VAL A 306 3.06 -10.20 16.07
CA VAL A 306 1.94 -9.93 16.97
C VAL A 306 1.34 -11.23 17.52
N SER A 307 1.23 -12.30 16.73
CA SER A 307 0.72 -13.58 17.23
C SER A 307 1.66 -14.18 18.28
N VAL A 308 2.98 -14.10 18.09
CA VAL A 308 3.98 -14.49 19.10
C VAL A 308 3.77 -13.71 20.40
N LEU A 309 3.62 -12.38 20.32
CA LEU A 309 3.32 -11.54 21.49
C LEU A 309 2.05 -11.99 22.22
N LEU A 310 0.96 -12.23 21.47
CA LEU A 310 -0.32 -12.62 22.04
C LEU A 310 -0.24 -14.00 22.70
N LEU A 311 0.45 -14.96 22.10
CA LEU A 311 0.65 -16.30 22.66
C LEU A 311 1.54 -16.27 23.92
N LEU A 312 2.64 -15.51 23.92
CA LEU A 312 3.49 -15.32 25.11
C LEU A 312 2.69 -14.73 26.28
N ARG A 313 1.84 -13.74 26.00
CA ARG A 313 0.96 -13.14 27.01
C ARG A 313 -0.08 -14.12 27.52
N LEU A 314 -0.77 -14.80 26.60
CA LEU A 314 -1.75 -15.83 26.91
C LEU A 314 -1.15 -16.87 27.86
N GLU A 315 0.08 -17.32 27.59
CA GLU A 315 0.74 -18.32 28.42
C GLU A 315 1.14 -17.78 29.80
N ARG A 316 1.70 -16.56 29.85
CA ARG A 316 2.18 -15.98 31.11
C ARG A 316 1.04 -15.58 32.03
N THR A 317 0.01 -14.93 31.49
CA THR A 317 -1.11 -14.40 32.31
C THR A 317 -2.21 -15.41 32.52
N ARG A 318 -2.23 -16.51 31.74
CA ARG A 318 -3.33 -17.48 31.69
C ARG A 318 -4.69 -16.83 31.42
N ASP A 319 -4.68 -15.64 30.80
CA ASP A 319 -5.89 -14.89 30.45
C ASP A 319 -6.51 -15.48 29.18
N VAL A 320 -7.47 -16.38 29.36
CA VAL A 320 -8.19 -17.08 28.29
C VAL A 320 -9.58 -16.49 28.03
N GLY A 321 -9.80 -15.22 28.38
CA GLY A 321 -11.09 -14.55 28.20
C GLY A 321 -11.41 -14.15 26.74
N LEU A 322 -12.56 -13.48 26.56
CA LEU A 322 -13.06 -13.04 25.25
C LEU A 322 -12.12 -12.03 24.56
N GLY A 323 -11.50 -11.12 25.32
CA GLY A 323 -10.61 -10.09 24.78
C GLY A 323 -9.32 -10.65 24.14
N PRO A 324 -8.56 -11.53 24.83
CA PRO A 324 -7.48 -12.31 24.23
C PRO A 324 -7.93 -13.12 23.02
N ALA A 325 -9.08 -13.81 23.09
CA ALA A 325 -9.63 -14.58 21.99
C ALA A 325 -9.90 -13.76 20.74
N LEU A 326 -10.55 -12.60 20.90
CA LEU A 326 -10.83 -11.66 19.82
C LEU A 326 -9.53 -11.16 19.17
N ARG A 327 -8.55 -10.73 19.97
CA ARG A 327 -7.27 -10.22 19.45
C ARG A 327 -6.49 -11.30 18.69
N LEU A 328 -6.45 -12.51 19.23
CA LEU A 328 -5.77 -13.63 18.58
C LEU A 328 -6.50 -14.05 17.30
N GLY A 329 -7.83 -14.10 17.31
CA GLY A 329 -8.62 -14.45 16.13
C GLY A 329 -8.49 -13.42 15.01
N LEU A 330 -8.58 -12.12 15.31
CA LEU A 330 -8.30 -11.07 14.32
C LEU A 330 -6.88 -11.18 13.74
N CYS A 331 -5.89 -11.50 14.58
CA CYS A 331 -4.51 -11.73 14.15
C CYS A 331 -4.40 -12.95 13.22
N VAL A 332 -5.03 -14.08 13.57
CA VAL A 332 -5.13 -15.28 12.73
C VAL A 332 -5.77 -14.95 11.38
N ALA A 333 -6.86 -14.18 11.37
CA ALA A 333 -7.50 -13.76 10.13
C ALA A 333 -6.56 -12.94 9.25
N CYS A 334 -5.86 -11.95 9.82
CA CYS A 334 -4.91 -11.15 9.07
C CYS A 334 -3.77 -12.00 8.49
N ILE A 335 -3.21 -12.95 9.26
CA ILE A 335 -2.17 -13.88 8.77
C ILE A 335 -2.68 -14.67 7.56
N GLY A 336 -3.90 -15.21 7.64
CA GLY A 336 -4.51 -16.01 6.56
C GLY A 336 -4.96 -15.19 5.33
N LEU A 337 -5.18 -13.88 5.49
CA LEU A 337 -5.69 -13.00 4.42
C LEU A 337 -4.59 -12.19 3.74
N LEU A 338 -3.51 -11.82 4.44
CA LEU A 338 -2.40 -11.05 3.87
C LEU A 338 -1.55 -11.87 2.89
N ARG A 339 -1.59 -13.20 3.00
CA ARG A 339 -0.89 -14.14 2.12
C ARG A 339 -1.69 -15.39 1.83
N HIS A 340 -1.65 -15.85 0.58
CA HIS A 340 -2.32 -17.09 0.17
C HIS A 340 -1.81 -18.31 0.94
N ASN A 341 -0.49 -18.42 1.11
CA ASN A 341 0.16 -19.45 1.94
C ASN A 341 0.16 -19.14 3.44
N GLY A 342 -0.36 -17.98 3.85
CA GLY A 342 -0.42 -17.59 5.26
C GLY A 342 -1.28 -18.52 6.11
N VAL A 343 -2.20 -19.28 5.48
CA VAL A 343 -2.97 -20.34 6.14
C VAL A 343 -2.09 -21.38 6.84
N LEU A 344 -0.90 -21.65 6.32
CA LEU A 344 0.06 -22.59 6.91
C LEU A 344 0.58 -22.13 8.28
N VAL A 345 0.56 -20.82 8.54
CA VAL A 345 0.92 -20.23 9.85
C VAL A 345 -0.34 -19.96 10.67
N ALA A 346 -1.41 -19.48 10.04
CA ALA A 346 -2.67 -19.15 10.71
C ALA A 346 -3.30 -20.38 11.39
N LEU A 347 -3.25 -21.55 10.74
CA LEU A 347 -3.85 -22.78 11.28
C LEU A 347 -3.16 -23.26 12.56
N PRO A 348 -1.83 -23.45 12.64
CA PRO A 348 -1.16 -23.78 13.90
C PRO A 348 -1.41 -22.77 15.03
N VAL A 349 -1.42 -21.47 14.72
CA VAL A 349 -1.72 -20.42 15.71
C VAL A 349 -3.15 -20.54 16.23
N LEU A 350 -4.12 -20.77 15.34
CA LEU A 350 -5.52 -21.00 15.69
C LEU A 350 -5.67 -22.23 16.59
N LEU A 351 -5.09 -23.36 16.18
CA LEU A 351 -5.15 -24.61 16.95
C LEU A 351 -4.50 -24.47 18.33
N THR A 352 -3.37 -23.76 18.42
CA THR A 352 -2.71 -23.45 19.70
C THR A 352 -3.61 -22.61 20.59
N GLY A 353 -4.26 -21.58 20.05
CA GLY A 353 -5.23 -20.77 20.77
C GLY A 353 -6.43 -21.59 21.28
N LEU A 354 -7.00 -22.44 20.44
CA LEU A 354 -8.14 -23.31 20.80
C LEU A 354 -7.77 -24.33 21.87
N TRP A 355 -6.58 -24.90 21.77
CA TRP A 355 -6.05 -25.84 22.76
C TRP A 355 -5.86 -25.16 24.12
N ARG A 356 -5.30 -23.94 24.13
CA ARG A 356 -5.02 -23.20 25.38
C ARG A 356 -6.25 -22.60 26.03
N MET A 357 -7.25 -22.17 25.26
CA MET A 357 -8.46 -21.58 25.80
C MET A 357 -9.38 -22.68 26.34
N SER A 358 -9.78 -22.61 27.61
CA SER A 358 -10.72 -23.57 28.22
C SER A 358 -12.18 -23.11 28.11
N ASP A 359 -12.44 -21.81 28.05
CA ASP A 359 -13.78 -21.25 27.91
C ASP A 359 -14.34 -21.46 26.49
N ARG A 360 -15.53 -22.06 26.42
CA ARG A 360 -16.25 -22.29 25.16
C ARG A 360 -16.60 -20.99 24.44
N ARG A 361 -16.92 -19.91 25.16
CA ARG A 361 -17.23 -18.61 24.54
C ARG A 361 -15.98 -17.99 23.92
N ALA A 362 -14.85 -18.03 24.63
CA ALA A 362 -13.56 -17.61 24.09
C ALA A 362 -13.17 -18.40 22.83
N ARG A 363 -13.31 -19.74 22.85
CA ARG A 363 -13.09 -20.58 21.66
C ARG A 363 -13.99 -20.19 20.49
N ALA A 364 -15.28 -19.95 20.74
CA ALA A 364 -16.23 -19.52 19.71
C ALA A 364 -15.85 -18.16 19.12
N VAL A 365 -15.45 -17.19 19.96
CA VAL A 365 -14.96 -15.87 19.50
C VAL A 365 -13.69 -16.01 18.66
N LEU A 366 -12.73 -16.83 19.09
CA LEU A 366 -11.51 -17.10 18.35
C LEU A 366 -11.82 -17.73 16.97
N LEU A 367 -12.70 -18.73 16.91
CA LEU A 367 -13.13 -19.36 15.65
C LEU A 367 -13.86 -18.36 14.75
N ALA A 368 -14.82 -17.61 15.29
CA ALA A 368 -15.63 -16.66 14.54
C ALA A 368 -14.77 -15.54 13.94
N THR A 369 -13.84 -14.98 14.72
CA THR A 369 -12.99 -13.87 14.26
C THR A 369 -11.81 -14.34 13.42
N GLY A 370 -11.25 -15.53 13.70
CA GLY A 370 -10.17 -16.13 12.93
C GLY A 370 -10.66 -16.80 11.65
N LEU A 371 -11.20 -18.02 11.76
CA LEU A 371 -11.67 -18.78 10.60
C LEU A 371 -12.87 -18.11 9.93
N GLY A 372 -13.86 -17.68 10.72
CA GLY A 372 -15.02 -16.97 10.19
C GLY A 372 -14.63 -15.67 9.50
N GLY A 373 -13.68 -14.91 10.03
CA GLY A 373 -13.14 -13.71 9.39
C GLY A 373 -12.47 -14.00 8.03
N ILE A 374 -11.67 -15.08 7.95
CA ILE A 374 -11.05 -15.50 6.68
C ILE A 374 -12.11 -15.85 5.63
N LEU A 375 -13.10 -16.68 6.01
CA LEU A 375 -14.16 -17.13 5.12
C LEU A 375 -15.07 -15.97 4.70
N PHE A 376 -15.39 -15.07 5.62
CA PHE A 376 -16.20 -13.89 5.36
C PHE A 376 -15.52 -12.95 4.35
N VAL A 377 -14.22 -12.70 4.51
CA VAL A 377 -13.48 -11.85 3.57
C VAL A 377 -13.35 -12.53 2.21
N ARG A 378 -12.89 -13.79 2.17
CA ARG A 378 -12.67 -14.51 0.90
C ARG A 378 -13.97 -14.84 0.14
N GLY A 379 -15.10 -14.90 0.83
CA GLY A 379 -16.41 -15.16 0.24
C GLY A 379 -17.20 -13.86 0.04
N PRO A 380 -18.10 -13.48 0.97
CA PRO A 380 -18.97 -12.30 0.84
C PRO A 380 -18.26 -11.01 0.43
N VAL A 381 -17.14 -10.65 1.06
CA VAL A 381 -16.46 -9.37 0.76
C VAL A 381 -15.86 -9.39 -0.63
N HIS A 382 -15.18 -10.48 -1.02
CA HIS A 382 -14.66 -10.63 -2.38
C HIS A 382 -15.76 -10.60 -3.45
N ALA A 383 -16.89 -11.27 -3.19
CA ALA A 383 -18.03 -11.26 -4.11
C ALA A 383 -18.62 -9.85 -4.26
N LEU A 384 -18.79 -9.12 -3.16
CA LEU A 384 -19.31 -7.75 -3.17
C LEU A 384 -18.35 -6.80 -3.91
N ALA A 385 -17.05 -6.94 -3.69
CA ALA A 385 -16.01 -6.14 -4.34
C ALA A 385 -15.67 -6.62 -5.77
N LYS A 386 -16.39 -7.64 -6.28
CA LYS A 386 -16.19 -8.25 -7.61
C LYS A 386 -14.71 -8.59 -7.89
N VAL A 387 -14.02 -9.14 -6.88
CA VAL A 387 -12.60 -9.44 -6.99
C VAL A 387 -12.38 -10.53 -8.05
N ALA A 388 -11.63 -10.20 -9.11
CA ALA A 388 -11.30 -11.14 -10.16
C ALA A 388 -10.44 -12.30 -9.61
N PRO A 389 -10.70 -13.55 -10.00
CA PRO A 389 -9.91 -14.68 -9.56
C PRO A 389 -8.48 -14.62 -10.12
N THR A 390 -7.56 -15.33 -9.47
CA THR A 390 -6.20 -15.49 -9.98
C THR A 390 -6.21 -16.29 -11.30
N PRO A 391 -5.57 -15.79 -12.37
CA PRO A 391 -5.41 -16.56 -13.62
C PRO A 391 -4.79 -17.94 -13.39
N SER A 392 -5.28 -18.97 -14.10
CA SER A 392 -4.84 -20.36 -13.94
C SER A 392 -3.37 -20.59 -14.32
N THR A 393 -2.83 -19.78 -15.24
CA THR A 393 -1.39 -19.76 -15.57
C THR A 393 -0.51 -19.52 -14.35
N LEU A 394 -1.03 -18.85 -13.33
CA LEU A 394 -0.28 -18.44 -12.15
C LEU A 394 -0.46 -19.37 -10.98
N THR A 395 -1.65 -19.98 -10.88
CA THR A 395 -1.83 -21.08 -9.95
C THR A 395 -0.97 -22.28 -10.35
N GLN A 396 -0.59 -22.38 -11.63
CA GLN A 396 0.21 -23.45 -12.20
C GLN A 396 1.67 -23.08 -12.52
N VAL A 397 2.17 -21.92 -12.05
CA VAL A 397 3.56 -21.45 -12.34
C VAL A 397 4.61 -22.55 -12.17
N LEU A 398 4.57 -23.29 -11.05
CA LEU A 398 5.54 -24.33 -10.76
C LEU A 398 5.43 -25.52 -11.72
N THR A 399 4.20 -25.88 -12.10
CA THR A 399 3.96 -26.95 -13.08
C THR A 399 4.49 -26.53 -14.44
N LEU A 400 4.17 -25.32 -14.91
CA LEU A 400 4.65 -24.79 -16.18
C LEU A 400 6.19 -24.71 -16.23
N HIS A 401 6.82 -24.30 -15.12
CA HIS A 401 8.28 -24.25 -15.02
C HIS A 401 8.92 -25.64 -15.10
N ARG A 402 8.29 -26.66 -14.48
CA ARG A 402 8.73 -28.06 -14.57
C ARG A 402 8.57 -28.64 -15.98
N LEU A 403 7.45 -28.35 -16.65
CA LEU A 403 7.22 -28.78 -18.03
C LEU A 403 8.27 -28.14 -18.97
N ALA A 404 8.55 -26.85 -18.80
CA ALA A 404 9.59 -26.17 -19.55
C ALA A 404 11.00 -26.77 -19.31
N ALA A 405 11.29 -27.17 -18.07
CA ALA A 405 12.53 -27.89 -17.74
C ALA A 405 12.59 -29.26 -18.44
N MET A 406 11.46 -29.98 -18.48
CA MET A 406 11.33 -31.26 -19.17
C MET A 406 11.55 -31.13 -20.68
N VAL A 407 11.02 -30.07 -21.32
CA VAL A 407 11.28 -29.80 -22.76
C VAL A 407 12.76 -29.53 -23.07
N ASN A 408 13.51 -29.00 -22.10
CA ASN A 408 14.95 -28.78 -22.20
C ASN A 408 15.79 -29.97 -21.72
N SER A 409 15.17 -31.04 -21.24
CA SER A 409 15.85 -32.27 -20.87
C SER A 409 16.19 -33.09 -22.12
N PRO A 410 17.35 -33.77 -22.16
CA PRO A 410 17.66 -34.72 -23.23
C PRO A 410 16.75 -35.96 -23.22
N TYR A 411 15.96 -36.15 -22.16
CA TYR A 411 15.10 -37.32 -21.94
C TYR A 411 13.61 -37.06 -22.25
N LEU A 412 13.27 -36.08 -23.09
CA LEU A 412 11.89 -35.81 -23.47
C LEU A 412 11.35 -36.96 -24.35
N SER A 413 10.30 -37.64 -23.89
CA SER A 413 9.67 -38.71 -24.66
C SER A 413 8.91 -38.16 -25.89
N PRO A 414 8.77 -38.92 -26.99
CA PRO A 414 8.00 -38.48 -28.15
C PRO A 414 6.53 -38.14 -27.85
N ASP A 415 5.91 -38.90 -26.93
CA ASP A 415 4.52 -38.68 -26.52
C ASP A 415 4.37 -37.37 -25.73
N ASP A 416 5.27 -37.11 -24.77
CA ASP A 416 5.28 -35.85 -24.02
C ASP A 416 5.57 -34.65 -24.94
N ALA A 417 6.49 -34.81 -25.89
CA ALA A 417 6.80 -33.78 -26.87
C ALA A 417 5.57 -33.39 -27.71
N LYS A 418 4.76 -34.39 -28.10
CA LYS A 418 3.49 -34.17 -28.81
C LYS A 418 2.51 -33.40 -27.93
N THR A 419 2.22 -33.88 -26.73
CA THR A 419 1.29 -33.21 -25.81
C THR A 419 1.71 -31.77 -25.47
N LEU A 420 3.00 -31.53 -25.24
CA LEU A 420 3.49 -30.19 -24.92
C LEU A 420 3.47 -29.24 -26.12
N SER A 421 3.63 -29.77 -27.34
CA SER A 421 3.53 -28.99 -28.57
C SER A 421 2.11 -28.47 -28.86
N GLU A 422 1.08 -29.16 -28.35
CA GLU A 422 -0.32 -28.71 -28.42
C GLU A 422 -0.57 -27.47 -27.55
N LEU A 423 0.13 -27.36 -26.42
CA LEU A 423 0.02 -26.22 -25.50
C LEU A 423 0.80 -25.00 -26.01
N MET A 424 2.05 -25.23 -26.43
CA MET A 424 2.95 -24.21 -26.96
C MET A 424 4.07 -24.88 -27.79
N PRO A 425 4.52 -24.30 -28.91
CA PRO A 425 5.60 -24.88 -29.70
C PRO A 425 6.87 -25.14 -28.86
N LEU A 426 7.53 -26.28 -29.08
CA LEU A 426 8.71 -26.70 -28.29
C LEU A 426 9.84 -25.66 -28.33
N GLU A 427 10.03 -24.97 -29.45
CA GLU A 427 11.00 -23.88 -29.57
C GLU A 427 10.68 -22.69 -28.63
N GLN A 428 9.39 -22.39 -28.45
CA GLN A 428 8.97 -21.35 -27.51
C GLN A 428 9.14 -21.79 -26.05
N TRP A 429 8.90 -23.06 -25.73
CA TRP A 429 9.25 -23.62 -24.42
C TRP A 429 10.74 -23.47 -24.12
N ARG A 430 11.60 -23.80 -25.09
CA ARG A 430 13.06 -23.73 -24.95
C ARG A 430 13.56 -22.30 -24.78
N SER A 431 13.16 -21.40 -25.67
CA SER A 431 13.60 -20.00 -25.66
C SER A 431 13.13 -19.20 -24.44
N ARG A 432 12.02 -19.60 -23.81
CA ARG A 432 11.45 -18.94 -22.62
C ARG A 432 11.87 -19.60 -21.30
N TYR A 433 12.51 -20.76 -21.33
CA TYR A 433 12.91 -21.43 -20.11
C TYR A 433 14.17 -20.81 -19.52
N LEU A 434 14.07 -20.38 -18.27
CA LEU A 434 15.22 -20.05 -17.43
C LEU A 434 15.18 -20.94 -16.19
N CYS A 435 16.28 -21.65 -15.91
CA CYS A 435 16.33 -22.58 -14.77
C CYS A 435 16.08 -21.89 -13.41
N PHE A 436 16.38 -20.60 -13.31
CA PHE A 436 16.22 -19.80 -12.10
C PHE A 436 15.01 -18.85 -12.12
N ALA A 437 14.22 -18.80 -13.20
CA ALA A 437 13.08 -17.87 -13.31
C ALA A 437 11.93 -18.43 -14.16
N ALA A 438 10.71 -18.32 -13.63
CA ALA A 438 9.49 -18.70 -14.36
C ALA A 438 8.86 -17.53 -15.15
N GLY A 439 9.33 -16.29 -14.92
CA GLY A 439 8.74 -15.08 -15.47
C GLY A 439 8.55 -15.08 -17.01
N PRO A 440 9.57 -15.44 -17.81
CA PRO A 440 9.45 -15.39 -19.28
C PRO A 440 8.44 -16.39 -19.86
N LEU A 441 8.12 -17.47 -19.12
CA LEU A 441 7.06 -18.43 -19.49
C LEU A 441 5.66 -17.85 -19.29
N ILE A 442 5.53 -16.79 -18.49
CA ILE A 442 4.23 -16.29 -18.01
C ILE A 442 3.92 -14.90 -18.58
N PHE A 443 4.86 -13.96 -18.53
CA PHE A 443 4.58 -12.54 -18.77
C PHE A 443 4.97 -12.03 -20.17
N SER A 444 5.94 -12.66 -20.83
CA SER A 444 6.51 -12.19 -22.11
C SER A 444 5.61 -12.53 -23.30
N ALA A 445 4.34 -12.12 -23.29
CA ALA A 445 3.33 -12.50 -24.30
C ALA A 445 3.28 -14.03 -24.51
N SER A 446 3.12 -14.77 -23.40
CA SER A 446 3.05 -16.22 -23.44
C SER A 446 1.77 -16.67 -24.16
N PRO A 447 1.84 -17.64 -25.09
CA PRO A 447 0.65 -18.22 -25.71
C PRO A 447 -0.13 -19.12 -24.74
N LEU A 448 0.42 -19.38 -23.55
CA LEU A 448 -0.25 -20.12 -22.48
C LEU A 448 -1.34 -19.23 -21.88
N THR A 449 -2.57 -19.39 -22.36
CA THR A 449 -3.76 -18.73 -21.81
C THR A 449 -4.46 -19.63 -20.79
N ALA A 450 -5.31 -19.02 -19.96
CA ALA A 450 -6.11 -19.77 -18.99
C ALA A 450 -7.02 -20.82 -19.67
N GLU A 451 -7.53 -20.52 -20.86
CA GLU A 451 -8.36 -21.42 -21.68
C GLU A 451 -7.59 -22.64 -22.20
N ARG A 452 -6.37 -22.44 -22.71
CA ARG A 452 -5.53 -23.55 -23.19
C ARG A 452 -5.12 -24.49 -22.06
N LEU A 453 -4.92 -23.96 -20.86
CA LEU A 453 -4.63 -24.78 -19.68
C LEU A 453 -5.87 -25.49 -19.14
N ALA A 454 -7.08 -24.94 -19.31
CA ALA A 454 -8.31 -25.55 -18.83
C ALA A 454 -8.84 -26.66 -19.78
N GLY A 455 -8.60 -26.54 -21.09
CA GLY A 455 -9.12 -27.47 -22.12
C GLY A 455 -8.40 -28.81 -22.27
N SER A 456 -7.21 -28.97 -21.70
CA SER A 456 -6.38 -30.18 -21.90
C SER A 456 -6.45 -31.20 -20.74
N TYR A 457 -7.24 -30.94 -19.69
CA TYR A 457 -7.35 -31.85 -18.53
C TYR A 457 -8.22 -33.10 -18.78
N THR A 458 -8.89 -33.22 -19.93
CA THR A 458 -9.77 -34.36 -20.22
C THR A 458 -9.03 -35.65 -20.63
N HIS A 459 -7.69 -35.62 -20.78
CA HIS A 459 -6.92 -36.78 -21.27
C HIS A 459 -5.69 -37.16 -20.44
N LEU A 460 -5.45 -36.53 -19.28
CA LEU A 460 -4.31 -36.90 -18.42
C LEU A 460 -4.73 -37.93 -17.37
N THR A 461 -4.78 -39.21 -17.77
CA THR A 461 -4.68 -40.33 -16.83
C THR A 461 -3.28 -40.34 -16.22
N LEU A 462 -3.17 -39.96 -14.95
CA LEU A 462 -2.00 -40.27 -14.15
C LEU A 462 -1.84 -41.79 -14.08
N PRO A 463 -0.67 -42.37 -14.36
CA PRO A 463 -0.46 -43.79 -14.18
C PRO A 463 -0.58 -44.12 -12.69
N THR A 464 -1.56 -44.96 -12.38
CA THR A 464 -1.63 -45.66 -11.09
C THR A 464 -0.44 -46.59 -11.00
N ASN A 465 0.31 -46.49 -9.90
CA ASN A 465 1.40 -47.40 -9.56
C ASN A 465 0.99 -48.87 -9.74
N SER A 466 1.77 -49.60 -10.52
CA SER A 466 2.01 -51.04 -10.38
C SER A 466 3.50 -51.27 -10.29
#